data_AF-A0A0F0H4Y8-F1
#
_entry.id   AF-A0A0F0H4Y8-F1
#
_cell.length_a   1.000
_cell.length_b   1.000
_cell.length_c   1.000
_cell.angle_alpha   90.00
_cell.angle_beta   90.00
_cell.angle_gamma   90.00
#
_symmetry.space_group_name_H-M   'P 1'
#
loop_
_entity.id
_entity.type
_entity.pdbx_description
1 polymer ?
#
loop_
_entity_poly.entity_id
_entity_poly.type
_entity_poly.pdbx_seq_one_letter_code
_entity_poly.pdbx_strand_id
1 'polypeptide(L)'
;PKIFYVNWFRRGDDGRFLWPGFGENARILKWVVDRVEGHATAFQTPIGWVPSTKALDLRGLGPSSDFDVRQALTVDHDEWRAELPLIEQWFATIGDKLPAALHDELEALRLRLD
;
A
#
# COMPACT_ATOMS: atom_id res chain seq x y z
N PRO A 1 -14.16 4.43 -11.45
CA PRO A 1 -12.73 4.11 -11.65
C PRO A 1 -12.20 3.29 -10.47
N LYS A 2 -11.18 2.45 -10.65
CA LYS A 2 -10.51 1.78 -9.52
C LYS A 2 -9.59 2.79 -8.81
N ILE A 3 -9.51 2.71 -7.47
CA ILE A 3 -8.70 3.61 -6.63
C ILE A 3 -7.48 2.83 -6.14
N PHE A 4 -6.31 3.45 -6.19
CA PHE A 4 -5.05 2.88 -5.73
C PHE A 4 -4.34 3.88 -4.81
N TYR A 5 -3.75 3.37 -3.74
CA TYR A 5 -2.83 4.12 -2.89
C TYR A 5 -1.39 3.70 -3.21
N VAL A 6 -0.47 4.66 -3.33
CA VAL A 6 0.94 4.41 -3.66
C VAL A 6 1.84 5.12 -2.66
N ASN A 7 2.90 4.44 -2.22
CA ASN A 7 3.95 5.01 -1.40
C ASN A 7 5.31 4.74 -2.05
N TRP A 8 5.88 5.77 -2.70
CA TRP A 8 7.20 5.70 -3.33
C TRP A 8 8.37 5.84 -2.35
N PHE A 9 8.08 6.14 -1.09
CA PHE A 9 9.03 6.70 -0.14
C PHE A 9 9.28 5.81 1.07
N ARG A 10 8.76 4.58 1.07
CA ARG A 10 9.03 3.64 2.16
C ARG A 10 10.53 3.40 2.30
N ARG A 11 11.00 3.42 3.55
CA ARG A 11 12.41 3.23 3.89
C ARG A 11 12.59 1.91 4.64
N GLY A 12 13.76 1.31 4.46
CA GLY A 12 14.21 0.21 5.31
C GLY A 12 14.78 0.72 6.62
N ASP A 13 15.13 -0.21 7.52
CA ASP A 13 15.68 0.10 8.85
C ASP A 13 17.01 0.87 8.79
N ASP A 14 17.75 0.76 7.69
CA ASP A 14 18.98 1.49 7.44
C ASP A 14 18.76 2.88 6.81
N GLY A 15 17.50 3.29 6.65
CA GLY A 15 17.11 4.59 6.13
C GLY A 15 17.15 4.72 4.60
N ARG A 16 17.53 3.66 3.87
CA ARG A 16 17.53 3.66 2.39
C ARG A 16 16.11 3.61 1.84
N PHE A 17 15.88 4.18 0.66
CA PHE A 17 14.62 4.00 -0.05
C PHE A 17 14.51 2.56 -0.56
N LEU A 18 13.38 1.91 -0.29
CA LEU A 18 13.11 0.54 -0.73
C LEU A 18 12.64 0.46 -2.19
N TRP A 19 12.23 1.60 -2.75
CA TRP A 19 11.85 1.73 -4.15
C TRP A 19 12.69 2.83 -4.82
N PRO A 20 13.29 2.58 -6.00
CA PRO A 20 14.15 3.55 -6.68
C PRO A 20 13.43 4.83 -7.13
N GLY A 21 12.11 4.79 -7.32
CA GLY A 21 11.33 5.96 -7.69
C GLY A 21 11.53 6.43 -9.13
N PHE A 22 11.23 7.71 -9.38
CA PHE A 22 11.40 8.38 -10.68
C PHE A 22 10.77 7.60 -11.84
N GLY A 23 11.53 7.33 -12.92
CA GLY A 23 11.05 6.60 -14.09
C GLY A 23 10.61 5.17 -13.77
N GLU A 24 11.16 4.56 -12.71
CA GLU A 24 10.80 3.19 -12.32
C GLU A 24 9.36 3.09 -11.82
N ASN A 25 8.74 4.21 -11.37
CA ASN A 25 7.32 4.26 -11.00
C ASN A 25 6.39 3.78 -12.13
N ALA A 26 6.83 3.86 -13.40
CA ALA A 26 6.11 3.30 -14.53
C ALA A 26 5.81 1.79 -14.37
N ARG A 27 6.63 1.04 -13.62
CA ARG A 27 6.41 -0.40 -13.35
C ARG A 27 5.20 -0.64 -12.45
N ILE A 28 4.98 0.23 -11.45
CA ILE A 28 3.78 0.16 -10.62
C ILE A 28 2.56 0.65 -11.40
N LEU A 29 2.70 1.68 -12.25
CA LEU A 29 1.62 2.10 -13.15
C LEU A 29 1.23 1.00 -14.14
N LYS A 30 2.21 0.27 -14.68
CA LYS A 30 1.95 -0.93 -15.49
C LYS A 30 1.12 -1.96 -14.71
N TRP A 31 1.51 -2.27 -13.47
CA TRP A 31 0.74 -3.19 -12.62
C TRP A 31 -0.69 -2.67 -12.36
N VAL A 32 -0.87 -1.37 -12.13
CA VAL A 32 -2.20 -0.75 -11.99
C VAL A 32 -3.07 -0.97 -13.23
N VAL A 33 -2.52 -0.76 -14.44
CA VAL A 33 -3.22 -1.03 -15.70
C VAL A 33 -3.56 -2.51 -15.81
N ASP A 34 -2.59 -3.40 -15.60
CA ASP A 34 -2.79 -4.85 -15.66
C ASP A 34 -3.83 -5.32 -14.60
N ARG A 35 -3.95 -4.66 -13.44
CA ARG A 35 -4.99 -4.93 -12.42
C ARG A 35 -6.37 -4.50 -12.85
N VAL A 36 -6.48 -3.36 -13.54
CA VAL A 36 -7.76 -2.88 -14.09
C VAL A 36 -8.24 -3.81 -15.20
N GLU A 37 -7.33 -4.33 -16.02
CA GLU A 37 -7.64 -5.28 -17.10
C GLU A 37 -7.82 -6.73 -16.65
N GLY A 38 -7.46 -7.07 -15.40
CA GLY A 38 -7.58 -8.43 -14.86
C GLY A 38 -6.41 -9.36 -15.22
N HIS A 39 -5.29 -8.81 -15.68
CA HIS A 39 -4.08 -9.53 -16.09
C HIS A 39 -3.04 -9.68 -14.97
N ALA A 40 -3.12 -8.87 -13.91
CA ALA A 40 -2.18 -8.93 -12.78
C ALA A 40 -2.78 -9.56 -11.52
N THR A 41 -1.94 -10.34 -10.83
CA THR A 41 -2.25 -10.92 -9.53
C THR A 41 -1.94 -9.94 -8.39
N ALA A 42 -2.67 -10.12 -7.29
CA ALA A 42 -2.50 -9.41 -6.03
C ALA A 42 -2.93 -10.35 -4.91
N PHE A 43 -2.43 -10.15 -3.71
CA PHE A 43 -2.92 -10.84 -2.53
C PHE A 43 -3.76 -9.88 -1.68
N GLN A 44 -4.76 -10.44 -1.02
CA GLN A 44 -5.60 -9.68 -0.11
C GLN A 44 -4.85 -9.46 1.21
N THR A 45 -4.86 -8.21 1.67
CA THR A 45 -4.34 -7.76 2.96
C THR A 45 -5.44 -6.98 3.69
N PRO A 46 -5.25 -6.64 4.98
CA PRO A 46 -6.20 -5.79 5.69
C PRO A 46 -6.42 -4.41 5.05
N ILE A 47 -5.50 -3.95 4.20
CA ILE A 47 -5.58 -2.65 3.52
C ILE A 47 -5.97 -2.76 2.04
N GLY A 48 -6.42 -3.94 1.61
CA GLY A 48 -6.88 -4.17 0.24
C GLY A 48 -5.96 -5.11 -0.54
N TRP A 49 -5.78 -4.84 -1.84
CA TRP A 49 -5.05 -5.73 -2.74
C TRP A 49 -3.63 -5.20 -2.98
N VAL A 50 -2.63 -5.98 -2.58
CA VAL A 50 -1.21 -5.62 -2.71
C VAL A 50 -0.51 -6.56 -3.69
N PRO A 51 0.36 -6.08 -4.59
CA PRO A 51 1.12 -6.95 -5.48
C PRO A 51 2.13 -7.79 -4.72
N SER A 52 2.45 -8.98 -5.24
CA SER A 52 3.70 -9.66 -4.89
C SER A 52 4.85 -9.14 -5.76
N THR A 53 6.11 -9.37 -5.35
CA THR A 53 7.27 -9.02 -6.20
C THR A 53 7.21 -9.67 -7.58
N LYS A 54 6.65 -10.89 -7.67
CA LYS A 54 6.44 -11.64 -8.92
C LYS A 54 5.41 -11.01 -9.85
N ALA A 55 4.49 -10.19 -9.32
CA ALA A 55 3.50 -9.47 -10.12
C ALA A 55 4.07 -8.18 -10.73
N LEU A 56 5.29 -7.79 -10.37
CA LEU A 56 5.95 -6.59 -10.84
C LEU A 56 7.06 -6.94 -11.83
N ASP A 57 7.24 -6.12 -12.85
CA ASP A 57 8.39 -6.24 -13.73
C ASP A 57 9.62 -5.63 -13.05
N LEU A 58 10.47 -6.46 -12.45
CA LEU A 58 11.71 -6.04 -11.80
C LEU A 58 12.95 -6.23 -12.70
N ARG A 59 12.77 -6.57 -13.99
CA ARG A 59 13.90 -6.81 -14.89
C ARG A 59 14.70 -5.53 -15.10
N GLY A 60 16.02 -5.66 -15.08
CA GLY A 60 16.94 -4.53 -15.20
C GLY A 60 17.10 -3.69 -13.93
N LEU A 61 16.38 -4.01 -12.85
CA LEU A 61 16.68 -3.46 -11.53
C LEU A 61 17.87 -4.20 -10.90
N GLY A 62 18.54 -3.56 -9.95
CA GLY A 62 19.74 -4.08 -9.30
C GLY A 62 19.51 -5.39 -8.52
N PRO A 63 20.60 -6.06 -8.08
CA PRO A 63 20.52 -7.39 -7.47
C PRO A 63 19.73 -7.43 -6.14
N SER A 64 19.61 -6.31 -5.42
CA SER A 64 18.84 -6.22 -4.16
C SER A 64 17.35 -5.98 -4.35
N SER A 65 16.89 -5.72 -5.59
CA SER A 65 15.55 -5.18 -5.81
C SER A 65 14.41 -6.12 -5.43
N ASP A 66 14.54 -7.46 -5.55
CA ASP A 66 13.47 -8.35 -5.05
C ASP A 66 13.30 -8.24 -3.53
N PHE A 67 14.40 -8.17 -2.79
CA PHE A 67 14.38 -8.06 -1.33
C PHE A 67 13.82 -6.70 -0.88
N ASP A 68 14.32 -5.61 -1.44
CA ASP A 68 13.87 -4.25 -1.10
C ASP A 68 12.39 -4.04 -1.48
N VAL A 69 11.98 -4.50 -2.66
CA VAL A 69 10.57 -4.40 -3.11
C VAL A 69 9.66 -5.27 -2.26
N ARG A 70 10.10 -6.45 -1.81
CA ARG A 70 9.33 -7.27 -0.88
C ARG A 70 9.05 -6.51 0.41
N GLN A 71 10.08 -5.88 0.99
CA GLN A 71 9.91 -5.05 2.17
C GLN A 71 8.99 -3.85 1.90
N ALA A 72 9.14 -3.20 0.73
CA ALA A 72 8.30 -2.07 0.34
C ALA A 72 6.80 -2.43 0.35
N LEU A 73 6.49 -3.67 -0.02
CA LEU A 73 5.13 -4.22 -0.15
C LEU A 73 4.59 -4.90 1.12
N THR A 74 5.38 -5.02 2.18
CA THR A 74 4.93 -5.67 3.43
C THR A 74 3.79 -4.89 4.08
N VAL A 75 2.70 -5.55 4.46
CA VAL A 75 1.67 -4.93 5.30
C VAL A 75 1.89 -5.41 6.73
N ASP A 76 2.46 -4.54 7.56
CA ASP A 76 2.70 -4.84 8.97
C ASP A 76 1.46 -4.51 9.79
N HIS A 77 0.93 -5.50 10.50
CA HIS A 77 -0.32 -5.34 11.24
C HIS A 77 -0.16 -4.41 12.45
N ASP A 78 1.00 -4.41 13.10
CA ASP A 78 1.24 -3.57 14.27
C ASP A 78 1.45 -2.11 13.88
N GLU A 79 2.14 -1.85 12.76
CA GLU A 79 2.21 -0.51 12.15
C GLU A 79 0.80 0.03 11.84
N TRP A 80 -0.06 -0.79 11.23
CA TRP A 80 -1.43 -0.37 10.88
C TRP A 80 -2.35 -0.22 12.09
N ARG A 81 -2.19 -1.05 13.13
CA ARG A 81 -2.90 -0.85 14.41
C ARG A 81 -2.50 0.45 15.08
N ALA A 82 -1.22 0.84 15.00
CA ALA A 82 -0.73 2.12 15.50
C ALA A 82 -1.27 3.32 14.70
N GLU A 83 -1.61 3.12 13.41
CA GLU A 83 -2.19 4.16 12.54
C GLU A 83 -3.68 4.43 12.83
N LEU A 84 -4.45 3.42 13.26
CA LEU A 84 -5.88 3.55 13.58
C LEU A 84 -6.21 4.78 14.45
N PRO A 85 -5.59 4.99 15.64
CA PRO A 85 -5.88 6.16 16.46
C PRO A 85 -5.48 7.49 15.81
N LEU A 86 -4.50 7.50 14.88
CA LEU A 86 -4.13 8.71 14.13
C LEU A 86 -5.21 9.07 13.11
N ILE A 87 -5.79 8.08 12.44
CA ILE A 87 -6.92 8.27 11.53
C ILE A 87 -8.15 8.76 12.30
N GLU A 88 -8.44 8.18 13.48
CA GLU A 88 -9.54 8.64 14.34
C GLU A 88 -9.36 10.09 14.78
N GLN A 89 -8.14 10.47 15.20
CA GLN A 89 -7.82 11.85 15.56
C GLN A 89 -8.02 12.80 14.38
N TRP A 90 -7.59 12.39 13.18
CA TRP A 90 -7.81 13.17 11.96
C TRP A 90 -9.30 13.32 11.64
N PHE A 91 -10.08 12.24 11.71
CA PHE A 91 -11.53 12.27 11.51
C PHE A 91 -12.23 13.22 12.48
N ALA A 92 -11.80 13.26 13.75
CA ALA A 92 -12.31 14.20 14.74
C ALA A 92 -12.11 15.67 14.36
N THR A 93 -11.06 16.01 13.59
CA THR A 93 -10.85 17.39 13.10
C THR A 93 -11.89 17.83 12.07
N ILE A 94 -12.51 16.88 11.36
CA ILE A 94 -13.58 17.11 10.38
C ILE A 94 -14.94 17.21 11.10
N GLY A 95 -15.10 16.46 12.19
CA GLY A 95 -16.29 16.47 13.05
C GLY A 95 -17.55 15.95 12.34
N ASP A 96 -18.71 16.52 12.68
CA ASP A 96 -20.04 16.05 12.27
C ASP A 96 -20.29 16.02 10.74
N LYS A 97 -19.39 16.61 9.95
CA LYS A 97 -19.47 16.61 8.48
C LYS A 97 -18.85 15.37 7.86
N LEU A 98 -18.14 14.54 8.64
CA LEU A 98 -17.54 13.33 8.12
C LEU A 98 -18.64 12.33 7.71
N PRO A 99 -18.63 11.82 6.47
CA PRO A 99 -19.59 10.80 6.07
C PRO A 99 -19.48 9.53 6.94
N ALA A 100 -20.62 8.99 7.38
CA ALA A 100 -20.67 7.75 8.17
C ALA A 100 -19.91 6.58 7.52
N ALA A 101 -19.96 6.50 6.18
CA ALA A 101 -19.23 5.48 5.42
C ALA A 101 -17.71 5.48 5.67
N LEU A 102 -17.10 6.62 6.05
CA LEU A 102 -15.67 6.65 6.39
C LEU A 102 -15.40 6.04 7.77
N HIS A 103 -16.32 6.21 8.73
CA HIS A 103 -16.24 5.47 10.00
C HIS A 103 -16.42 3.98 9.80
N ASP A 104 -17.35 3.57 8.93
CA ASP A 104 -17.58 2.16 8.60
C ASP A 104 -16.33 1.52 7.98
N GLU A 105 -15.64 2.21 7.06
CA GLU A 105 -14.39 1.72 6.47
C GLU A 105 -13.25 1.60 7.48
N LEU A 106 -13.15 2.54 8.44
CA LEU A 106 -12.15 2.49 9.51
C LEU A 106 -12.41 1.32 10.47
N GLU A 107 -13.67 1.09 10.84
CA GLU A 107 -14.05 -0.06 11.67
C GLU A 107 -13.83 -1.38 10.92
N ALA A 108 -14.15 -1.43 9.63
CA ALA A 108 -13.87 -2.59 8.79
C ALA A 108 -12.36 -2.86 8.67
N LEU A 109 -11.52 -1.82 8.62
CA LEU A 109 -10.07 -1.96 8.69
C LEU A 109 -9.62 -2.56 10.02
N ARG A 110 -10.15 -2.05 11.15
CA ARG A 110 -9.87 -2.59 12.49
C ARG A 110 -10.15 -4.09 12.58
N LEU A 111 -11.33 -4.52 12.11
CA LEU A 111 -11.72 -5.93 12.09
C LEU A 111 -10.84 -6.81 11.19
N ARG A 112 -10.27 -6.26 10.10
CA ARG A 112 -9.35 -7.02 9.24
C ARG A 112 -7.94 -7.13 9.83
N LEU A 113 -7.59 -6.26 10.78
CA LEU A 113 -6.29 -6.26 11.46
C LEU A 113 -6.27 -7.19 12.68
N ASP A 114 -7.42 -7.54 13.24
CA ASP A 114 -7.59 -8.53 14.33
C ASP A 114 -7.32 -9.97 13.86
#